data_AF-A0AAW2LHR7-F1
#
_entry.id   AF-A0AAW2LHR7-F1
#
_cell.length_a   1.000
_cell.length_b   1.000
_cell.length_c   1.000
_cell.angle_alpha   90.00
_cell.angle_beta   90.00
_cell.angle_gamma   90.00
#
_symmetry.space_group_name_H-M   'P 1'
#
loop_
_entity.id
_entity.type
_entity.pdbx_description
1 polymer ?
#
loop_
_entity_poly.entity_id
_entity_poly.type
_entity_poly.pdbx_seq_one_letter_code
_entity_poly.pdbx_strand_id
1 'polypeptide(L)'
;MNKRVPKTAAFLFTIRQRENEPLRDYMQRFIEAVHEVPHINHELLASIIQQNLLSGRFKESIAGKPPSTMEDLLMRSQKYIRIEESNSSDPSSGVKRKGREEEKERERKKNANMYLRQDSHYTPLNASRGEILIVAEQQD
;
A
#
# COMPACT_ATOMS: atom_id res chain seq x y z
N MET A 1 44.36 4.86 -16.28
CA MET A 1 43.04 5.50 -16.24
C MET A 1 42.00 4.46 -15.83
N ASN A 2 41.48 4.51 -14.61
CA ASN A 2 40.42 3.61 -14.17
C ASN A 2 39.09 4.12 -14.76
N LYS A 3 38.73 3.62 -15.95
CA LYS A 3 37.42 3.90 -16.56
C LYS A 3 36.36 3.19 -15.73
N ARG A 4 35.69 3.91 -14.82
CA ARG A 4 34.48 3.40 -14.17
C ARG A 4 33.39 3.33 -15.22
N VAL A 5 33.00 2.13 -15.61
CA VAL A 5 31.85 1.92 -16.50
C VAL A 5 30.60 2.39 -15.73
N PRO A 6 29.75 3.26 -16.32
CA PRO A 6 28.52 3.69 -15.67
C PRO A 6 27.63 2.48 -15.37
N LYS A 7 27.08 2.41 -14.15
CA LYS A 7 26.11 1.37 -13.80
C LYS A 7 24.80 1.67 -14.52
N THR A 8 24.28 0.68 -15.22
CA THR A 8 23.01 0.75 -15.96
C THR A 8 21.86 0.19 -15.13
N ALA A 9 20.61 0.42 -15.54
CA ALA A 9 19.44 -0.20 -14.87
C ALA A 9 19.54 -1.73 -14.74
N ALA A 10 20.21 -2.41 -15.68
CA ALA A 10 20.49 -3.85 -15.61
C ALA A 10 21.24 -4.26 -14.33
N PHE A 11 22.09 -3.38 -13.78
CA PHE A 11 22.81 -3.63 -12.53
C PHE A 11 21.85 -3.80 -11.35
N LEU A 12 20.73 -3.08 -11.32
CA LEU A 12 19.79 -3.13 -10.21
C LEU A 12 19.08 -4.48 -10.10
N PHE A 13 18.87 -5.19 -11.21
CA PHE A 13 18.33 -6.56 -11.20
C PHE A 13 19.25 -7.56 -10.48
N THR A 14 20.53 -7.22 -10.29
CA THR A 14 21.47 -8.05 -9.53
C THR A 14 21.32 -7.86 -8.02
N ILE A 15 20.69 -6.77 -7.58
CA ILE A 15 20.49 -6.43 -6.16
C ILE A 15 19.25 -7.16 -5.65
N ARG A 16 19.35 -8.49 -5.52
CA ARG A 16 18.28 -9.34 -4.99
C ARG A 16 18.36 -9.45 -3.47
N GLN A 17 17.20 -9.59 -2.83
CA GLN A 17 17.11 -9.90 -1.40
C GLN A 17 17.55 -11.36 -1.18
N ARG A 18 18.42 -11.57 -0.19
CA ARG A 18 18.96 -12.90 0.16
C ARG A 18 18.11 -13.56 1.24
N GLU A 19 18.12 -14.89 1.33
CA GLU A 19 17.24 -15.67 2.23
C GLU A 19 17.36 -15.27 3.71
N ASN A 20 18.57 -14.95 4.17
CA ASN A 20 18.84 -14.56 5.56
C ASN A 20 19.10 -13.05 5.69
N GLU A 21 18.61 -12.25 4.75
CA GLU A 21 18.81 -10.80 4.76
C GLU A 21 17.54 -10.08 5.21
N PRO A 22 17.59 -9.34 6.33
CA PRO A 22 16.45 -8.57 6.79
C PRO A 22 16.09 -7.48 5.79
N LEU A 23 14.82 -7.08 5.77
CA LEU A 23 14.33 -6.09 4.79
C LEU A 23 15.12 -4.77 4.87
N ARG A 24 15.56 -4.38 6.07
CA ARG A 24 16.36 -3.18 6.32
C ARG A 24 17.66 -3.17 5.52
N ASP A 25 18.41 -4.26 5.56
CA ASP A 25 19.71 -4.37 4.93
C ASP A 25 19.58 -4.46 3.41
N TYR A 26 18.57 -5.20 2.94
CA TYR A 26 18.23 -5.23 1.52
C TYR A 26 17.91 -3.83 0.97
N MET A 27 17.03 -3.09 1.66
CA MET A 27 16.63 -1.76 1.23
C MET A 27 17.81 -0.80 1.20
N GLN A 28 18.70 -0.86 2.20
CA GLN A 28 19.93 -0.06 2.23
C GLN A 28 20.78 -0.30 0.96
N ARG A 29 21.08 -1.56 0.63
CA ARG A 29 21.84 -1.91 -0.59
C ARG A 29 21.13 -1.49 -1.86
N PHE A 30 19.81 -1.64 -1.91
CA PHE A 30 19.01 -1.28 -3.07
C PHE A 30 19.04 0.23 -3.33
N ILE A 31 18.88 1.05 -2.29
CA ILE A 31 18.91 2.51 -2.39
C ILE A 31 20.30 2.99 -2.84
N GLU A 32 21.36 2.46 -2.23
CA GLU A 32 22.74 2.77 -2.62
C GLU A 32 22.97 2.46 -4.10
N ALA A 33 22.54 1.29 -4.57
CA ALA A 33 22.67 0.90 -5.97
C ALA A 33 21.87 1.81 -6.91
N VAL A 34 20.66 2.23 -6.50
CA VAL A 34 19.85 3.16 -7.30
C VAL A 34 20.53 4.52 -7.44
N HIS A 35 21.18 5.02 -6.38
CA HIS A 35 21.91 6.29 -6.45
C HIS A 35 23.11 6.25 -7.41
N GLU A 36 23.64 5.07 -7.72
CA GLU A 36 24.73 4.91 -8.70
C GLU A 36 24.23 4.82 -10.15
N VAL A 37 22.92 4.69 -10.37
CA VAL A 37 22.32 4.55 -11.70
C VAL A 37 21.59 5.85 -12.08
N PRO A 38 22.06 6.61 -13.07
CA PRO A 38 21.40 7.85 -13.48
C PRO A 38 20.08 7.57 -14.21
N HIS A 39 19.13 8.50 -14.08
CA HIS A 39 17.88 8.58 -14.85
C HIS A 39 16.97 7.33 -14.82
N ILE A 40 16.90 6.63 -13.69
CA ILE A 40 15.95 5.54 -13.57
C ILE A 40 14.50 6.05 -13.45
N ASN A 41 13.61 5.51 -14.29
CA ASN A 41 12.19 5.83 -14.20
C ASN A 41 11.50 5.03 -13.07
N HIS A 42 10.39 5.55 -12.55
CA HIS A 42 9.71 4.96 -11.40
C HIS A 42 9.04 3.61 -11.71
N GLU A 43 8.52 3.42 -12.92
CA GLU A 43 7.88 2.15 -13.33
C GLU A 43 8.87 0.99 -13.40
N LEU A 44 10.06 1.24 -13.93
CA LEU A 44 11.16 0.28 -13.98
C LEU A 44 11.67 -0.02 -12.57
N LEU A 45 11.81 1.01 -11.72
CA LEU A 45 12.18 0.83 -10.33
C LEU A 45 11.19 -0.09 -9.58
N ALA A 46 9.88 0.14 -9.78
CA ALA A 46 8.82 -0.69 -9.20
C ALA A 46 8.89 -2.14 -9.69
N SER A 47 9.16 -2.34 -10.99
CA SER A 47 9.32 -3.68 -11.58
C SER A 47 10.54 -4.41 -11.02
N ILE A 48 11.69 -3.71 -10.94
CA ILE A 48 12.94 -4.27 -10.41
C ILE A 48 12.76 -4.69 -8.96
N ILE A 49 12.20 -3.82 -8.10
CA ILE A 49 12.06 -4.16 -6.68
C ILE A 49 11.12 -5.33 -6.47
N GLN A 50 10.02 -5.41 -7.22
CA GLN A 50 9.10 -6.54 -7.15
C GLN A 50 9.78 -7.86 -7.53
N GLN A 51 10.67 -7.84 -8.53
CA GLN A 51 11.43 -9.02 -8.94
C GLN A 51 12.51 -9.41 -7.92
N ASN A 52 13.17 -8.42 -7.34
CA ASN A 52 14.32 -8.61 -6.45
C ASN A 52 13.96 -9.04 -5.03
N LEU A 53 12.76 -8.72 -4.56
CA LEU A 53 12.29 -9.10 -3.23
C LEU A 53 12.02 -10.60 -3.12
N LEU A 54 12.26 -11.14 -1.92
CA LEU A 54 11.77 -12.46 -1.55
C LEU A 54 10.26 -12.44 -1.32
N SER A 55 9.64 -13.62 -1.39
CA SER A 55 8.23 -13.78 -1.05
C SER A 55 7.98 -13.33 0.39
N GLY A 56 6.94 -12.52 0.60
CA GLY A 56 6.61 -12.00 1.92
C GLY A 56 5.68 -10.79 1.84
N ARG A 57 5.23 -10.33 3.01
CA ARG A 57 4.20 -9.27 3.13
C ARG A 57 4.59 -7.97 2.44
N PHE A 58 5.89 -7.62 2.45
CA PHE A 58 6.35 -6.43 1.75
C PHE A 58 6.24 -6.59 0.23
N LYS A 59 6.67 -7.72 -0.33
CA LYS A 59 6.53 -8.02 -1.77
C LYS A 59 5.07 -8.03 -2.22
N GLU A 60 4.19 -8.64 -1.43
CA GLU A 60 2.74 -8.61 -1.67
C GLU A 60 2.20 -7.18 -1.69
N SER A 61 2.65 -6.33 -0.76
CA SER A 61 2.28 -4.92 -0.70
C SER A 61 2.76 -4.13 -1.92
N ILE A 62 3.95 -4.42 -2.42
CA ILE A 62 4.47 -3.81 -3.66
C ILE A 62 3.64 -4.28 -4.86
N ALA A 63 3.39 -5.58 -4.99
CA ALA A 63 2.62 -6.12 -6.11
C ALA A 63 1.16 -5.62 -6.13
N GLY A 64 0.52 -5.50 -4.97
CA GLY A 64 -0.86 -5.01 -4.86
C GLY A 64 -1.01 -3.52 -5.15
N LYS A 65 0.01 -2.71 -4.83
CA LYS A 65 0.05 -1.28 -5.16
C LYS A 65 1.48 -0.86 -5.48
N PRO A 66 1.93 -0.92 -6.74
CA PRO A 66 3.29 -0.54 -7.11
C PRO A 66 3.62 0.88 -6.62
N PRO A 67 4.82 1.13 -6.09
CA PRO A 67 5.21 2.44 -5.61
C PRO A 67 5.33 3.42 -6.78
N SER A 68 4.72 4.60 -6.65
CA SER A 68 4.76 5.63 -7.71
C SER A 68 6.01 6.50 -7.67
N THR A 69 6.68 6.57 -6.52
CA THR A 69 7.90 7.34 -6.29
C THR A 69 8.87 6.55 -5.41
N MET A 70 10.15 6.95 -5.43
CA MET A 70 11.14 6.42 -4.48
C MET A 70 10.72 6.68 -3.03
N GLU A 71 10.14 7.84 -2.74
CA GLU A 71 9.69 8.20 -1.39
C GLU A 71 8.56 7.28 -0.88
N ASP A 72 7.57 6.96 -1.72
CA ASP A 72 6.50 6.00 -1.34
C ASP A 72 7.11 4.63 -1.02
N LEU A 73 8.07 4.18 -1.82
CA LEU A 73 8.80 2.95 -1.57
C LEU A 73 9.53 2.98 -0.22
N LEU A 74 10.25 4.06 0.08
CA LEU A 74 10.99 4.22 1.34
C LEU A 74 10.07 4.24 2.55
N MET A 75 9.02 5.08 2.52
CA MET A 75 8.05 5.16 3.61
C MET A 75 7.39 3.81 3.88
N ARG A 76 7.01 3.11 2.81
CA ARG A 76 6.39 1.79 2.92
C ARG A 76 7.38 0.76 3.45
N SER A 77 8.63 0.77 2.99
CA SER A 77 9.66 -0.13 3.50
C SER A 77 9.89 0.03 5.00
N GLN A 78 9.94 1.28 5.51
CA GLN A 78 10.08 1.55 6.94
C GLN A 78 8.92 0.97 7.77
N LYS A 79 7.69 1.01 7.24
CA LYS A 79 6.54 0.35 7.89
C LYS A 79 6.80 -1.14 8.07
N TYR A 80 7.23 -1.83 7.01
CA TYR A 80 7.45 -3.28 7.06
C TYR A 80 8.70 -3.69 7.84
N ILE A 81 9.77 -2.88 7.82
CA ILE A 81 10.95 -3.07 8.67
C ILE A 81 10.54 -3.08 10.15
N ARG A 82 9.75 -2.10 10.60
CA ARG A 82 9.25 -2.08 11.99
C ARG A 82 8.42 -3.31 12.32
N ILE A 83 7.58 -3.78 11.39
CA ILE A 83 6.78 -5.01 11.59
C ILE A 83 7.68 -6.24 11.75
N GLU A 84 8.71 -6.37 10.90
CA GLU A 84 9.67 -7.47 10.95
C GLU A 84 10.46 -7.47 12.28
N GLU A 85 11.01 -6.32 12.67
CA GLU A 85 11.79 -6.16 13.92
C GLU A 85 10.93 -6.33 15.19
N SER A 86 9.65 -5.94 15.12
CA SER A 86 8.69 -6.16 16.23
C SER A 86 8.38 -7.65 16.44
N ASN A 87 8.35 -8.42 15.36
CA ASN A 87 8.08 -9.85 15.41
C ASN A 87 9.30 -10.66 15.86
N SER A 88 10.51 -10.22 15.53
CA SER A 88 11.75 -10.88 15.99
C SER A 88 12.01 -10.67 17.48
N SER A 89 11.46 -9.61 18.08
CA SER A 89 11.72 -9.22 19.47
C SER A 89 10.80 -9.89 20.51
N ASP A 90 9.75 -10.61 20.07
CA ASP A 90 8.81 -11.26 20.97
C ASP A 90 8.49 -12.69 20.52
N PRO A 91 9.21 -13.71 21.02
CA PRO A 91 8.94 -15.12 20.72
C PRO A 91 7.56 -15.61 21.22
N SER A 92 6.78 -14.80 21.94
CA SER A 92 5.46 -15.14 22.50
C SER A 92 4.27 -14.49 21.76
N SER A 93 4.49 -13.55 20.83
CA SER A 93 3.42 -12.71 20.25
C SER A 93 2.67 -13.27 19.04
N GLY A 94 2.92 -14.53 18.65
CA GLY A 94 2.48 -15.12 17.38
C GLY A 94 0.97 -15.22 17.09
N VAL A 95 0.06 -14.72 17.96
CA VAL A 95 -1.38 -15.01 17.84
C VAL A 95 -2.31 -13.79 17.64
N LYS A 96 -1.91 -12.52 17.85
CA LYS A 96 -2.94 -11.44 18.03
C LYS A 96 -2.76 -10.10 17.30
N ARG A 97 -2.22 -10.05 16.06
CA ARG A 97 -2.12 -8.75 15.35
C ARG A 97 -2.66 -8.68 13.93
N LYS A 98 -3.39 -9.70 13.45
CA LYS A 98 -3.96 -9.70 12.08
C LYS A 98 -5.11 -8.69 11.86
N GLY A 99 -5.74 -8.15 12.91
CA GLY A 99 -6.96 -7.34 12.78
C GLY A 99 -6.81 -5.80 12.74
N ARG A 100 -5.71 -5.22 13.25
CA ARG A 100 -5.69 -3.78 13.58
C ARG A 100 -5.30 -2.86 12.40
N GLU A 101 -4.58 -3.37 11.40
CA GLU A 101 -4.12 -2.53 10.29
C GLU A 101 -5.14 -2.39 9.15
N GLU A 102 -5.90 -3.45 8.85
CA GLU A 102 -6.98 -3.37 7.86
C GLU A 102 -8.11 -2.43 8.32
N GLU A 103 -8.34 -2.33 9.63
CA GLU A 103 -9.37 -1.46 10.21
C GLU A 103 -9.08 0.02 9.96
N LYS A 104 -7.82 0.46 10.13
CA LYS A 104 -7.41 1.86 9.88
C LYS A 104 -7.53 2.28 8.42
N GLU A 105 -7.30 1.37 7.48
CA GLU A 105 -7.44 1.68 6.04
C GLU A 105 -8.92 1.71 5.62
N ARG A 106 -9.75 0.81 6.16
CA ARG A 106 -11.22 0.84 5.99
C ARG A 106 -11.83 2.10 6.62
N GLU A 107 -11.32 2.54 7.76
CA GLU A 107 -11.77 3.74 8.47
C GLU A 107 -11.48 5.02 7.68
N ARG A 108 -10.31 5.13 7.04
CA ARG A 108 -9.98 6.24 6.13
C ARG A 108 -10.94 6.32 4.93
N LYS A 109 -11.31 5.18 4.35
CA LYS A 109 -12.34 5.13 3.27
C LYS A 109 -13.74 5.47 3.77
N LYS A 110 -14.11 5.07 4.99
CA LYS A 110 -15.39 5.45 5.62
C LYS A 110 -15.47 6.95 5.87
N ASN A 111 -14.39 7.57 6.35
CA ASN A 111 -14.35 9.01 6.62
C ASN A 111 -14.45 9.86 5.35
N ALA A 112 -13.87 9.41 4.22
CA ALA A 112 -14.07 10.08 2.93
C ALA A 112 -15.54 10.04 2.45
N ASN A 113 -16.28 8.98 2.81
CA ASN A 113 -17.70 8.83 2.47
C ASN A 113 -18.64 9.56 3.46
N MET A 114 -18.12 10.05 4.59
CA MET A 114 -18.92 10.78 5.59
C MET A 114 -19.20 12.22 5.13
N TYR A 115 -18.29 12.83 4.37
CA TYR A 115 -18.43 14.22 3.87
C TYR A 115 -19.33 14.37 2.63
N LEU A 116 -19.86 13.27 2.09
CA LEU A 116 -20.81 13.27 0.96
C LEU A 116 -22.28 13.07 1.40
N ARG A 117 -22.54 12.91 2.71
CA ARG A 117 -23.86 12.52 3.23
C ARG A 117 -24.66 13.66 3.90
N GLN A 118 -24.23 14.90 3.73
CA GLN A 118 -24.87 16.07 4.35
C GLN A 118 -25.89 16.81 3.46
N ASP A 119 -26.25 16.26 2.30
CA ASP A 119 -27.22 16.88 1.38
C ASP A 119 -28.38 15.93 1.01
N SER A 120 -29.11 15.44 2.01
CA SER A 120 -30.32 14.63 1.80
C SER A 120 -31.26 14.74 3.00
N HIS A 121 -31.84 15.92 3.20
CA HIS A 121 -33.08 16.07 3.98
C HIS A 121 -34.26 15.46 3.20
N TYR A 122 -34.32 14.13 3.16
CA TYR A 122 -35.51 13.42 2.70
C TYR A 122 -35.91 12.38 3.75
N THR A 123 -37.07 12.58 4.38
CA THR A 123 -37.69 11.55 5.21
C THR A 123 -38.28 10.48 4.29
N PRO A 124 -37.87 9.21 4.40
CA PRO A 124 -38.49 8.16 3.62
C PRO A 124 -39.97 8.03 4.04
N LEU A 125 -40.86 8.09 3.05
CA LEU A 125 -42.30 7.94 3.22
C LEU A 125 -42.58 6.56 3.84
N ASN A 126 -43.17 6.53 5.04
CA ASN A 126 -43.42 5.31 5.80
C ASN A 126 -44.72 4.59 5.42
N ALA A 127 -45.35 4.98 4.31
CA ALA A 127 -46.59 4.39 3.82
C ALA A 127 -46.31 3.27 2.81
N SER A 128 -47.19 2.27 2.78
CA SER A 128 -47.12 1.18 1.80
C SER A 128 -47.55 1.68 0.41
N ARG A 129 -46.97 1.14 -0.66
CA ARG A 129 -47.20 1.55 -2.06
C ARG A 129 -48.68 1.54 -2.50
N GLY A 130 -49.54 0.81 -1.79
CA GLY A 130 -50.99 0.79 -2.02
C GLY A 130 -51.77 1.98 -1.43
N GLU A 131 -51.22 2.70 -0.45
CA GLU A 131 -51.89 3.84 0.21
C GLU A 131 -51.63 5.17 -0.53
N ILE A 132 -50.56 5.23 -1.34
CA ILE A 132 -50.16 6.44 -2.07
C ILE A 132 -51.03 6.66 -3.33
N LEU A 133 -51.82 5.65 -3.74
CA LEU A 133 -52.64 5.71 -4.96
C LEU A 133 -54.09 6.24 -4.74
N ILE A 134 -54.44 6.71 -3.53
CA ILE A 134 -55.81 7.14 -3.18
C ILE A 134 -55.82 8.56 -2.57
N VAL A 135 -54.99 9.48 -3.07
CA VAL A 135 -55.17 10.93 -2.81
C VAL A 135 -54.86 11.73 -4.08
N ALA A 136 -55.54 11.37 -5.16
CA ALA A 136 -55.64 12.20 -6.36
C ALA A 136 -57.06 12.12 -6.93
N GLU A 137 -58.08 12.30 -6.09
CA GLU A 137 -59.42 12.70 -6.53
C GLU A 137 -60.28 13.14 -5.34
N GLN A 138 -61.06 14.21 -5.55
CA GLN A 138 -61.94 14.94 -4.62
C GLN A 138 -61.21 15.81 -3.58
N GLN A 139 -61.34 17.14 -3.55
CA GLN A 139 -62.50 17.97 -3.92
C GLN A 139 -62.06 19.31 -4.53
N ASP A 140 -62.68 19.68 -5.64
CA ASP A 140 -63.21 21.02 -5.87
C ASP A 140 -64.25 21.37 -4.80
#